data_AF-A0AAU9WF68-F1
#
_entry.id   AF-A0AAU9WF68-F1
#
_cell.length_a   1.000
_cell.length_b   1.000
_cell.length_c   1.000
_cell.angle_alpha   90.00
_cell.angle_beta   90.00
_cell.angle_gamma   90.00
#
_symmetry.space_group_name_H-M   'P 1'
#
loop_
_entity.id
_entity.type
_entity.pdbx_description
1 polymer ?
#
loop_
_entity_poly.entity_id
_entity_poly.type
_entity_poly.pdbx_seq_one_letter_code
_entity_poly.pdbx_strand_id
1 'polypeptide(L)'
;VLPDVPWYAHDIPQTEFGEGEVFPSANSEKLITAQTSMAEIKRLFESVEQMSVRSDESTDESEGPRAWYKPQQDETLHDERKCIDEFPDCQQYADNYMCYEKVYEAWMKGRCRKTCKFCKENCWETQYGCCPDQKTAAEGPSQAGCGVKLCIDLRDCNKYKDQCDDDSVSSYRKKFLRNNCAYTCKRCKAPSPTADCEARNSRYGCCWNGQEALGPHEKGCLPCEDTYPRACRLFKTCNSPFYNARTFGETHCPKKCGKCGK
;
A
#
# COMPACT_ATOMS: atom_id res chain seq x y z
N VAL A 1 20.89 50.69 -16.16
CA VAL A 1 20.84 50.50 -17.63
C VAL A 1 20.14 49.16 -17.84
N LEU A 2 18.86 49.05 -18.20
CA LEU A 2 17.82 49.99 -18.66
C LEU A 2 16.45 49.65 -17.95
N PRO A 3 15.32 50.35 -18.18
CA PRO A 3 14.45 50.77 -17.07
C PRO A 3 12.97 50.29 -17.09
N ASP A 4 12.28 50.63 -16.00
CA ASP A 4 10.91 51.19 -15.83
C ASP A 4 9.74 50.92 -16.81
N VAL A 5 8.61 50.50 -16.19
CA VAL A 5 7.16 50.89 -16.29
C VAL A 5 6.67 51.83 -17.44
N PRO A 6 5.35 51.89 -17.83
CA PRO A 6 4.16 51.68 -16.98
C PRO A 6 2.91 50.98 -17.59
N TRP A 7 1.87 50.89 -16.75
CA TRP A 7 0.49 50.48 -17.05
C TRP A 7 -0.33 51.68 -17.59
N TYR A 8 -1.42 51.44 -18.33
CA TYR A 8 -2.69 52.19 -18.20
C TYR A 8 -3.86 51.41 -18.83
N ALA A 9 -5.07 51.60 -18.29
CA ALA A 9 -6.32 51.03 -18.78
C ALA A 9 -7.19 52.10 -19.46
N HIS A 10 -8.04 51.72 -20.42
CA HIS A 10 -9.19 52.53 -20.88
C HIS A 10 -10.31 51.67 -21.52
N ASP A 11 -11.47 51.70 -20.88
CA ASP A 11 -12.84 51.94 -21.39
C ASP A 11 -13.52 51.11 -22.51
N ILE A 12 -14.86 51.01 -22.33
CA ILE A 12 -15.87 50.27 -23.11
C ILE A 12 -16.81 51.28 -23.82
N PRO A 13 -17.28 51.01 -25.06
CA PRO A 13 -18.73 50.95 -25.32
C PRO A 13 -19.10 49.80 -26.32
N GLN A 14 -19.99 48.86 -25.99
CA GLN A 14 -21.47 48.88 -26.07
C GLN A 14 -22.11 48.79 -27.48
N THR A 15 -22.95 47.74 -27.66
CA THR A 15 -24.16 47.53 -28.51
C THR A 15 -24.30 46.00 -28.71
N GLU A 16 -25.23 45.22 -28.15
CA GLU A 16 -26.68 45.23 -27.84
C GLU A 16 -27.60 44.57 -28.89
N PHE A 17 -28.51 43.72 -28.38
CA PHE A 17 -29.58 42.90 -29.02
C PHE A 17 -29.13 41.80 -30.02
N GLY A 18 -29.65 40.57 -30.00
CA GLY A 18 -30.66 39.91 -29.15
C GLY A 18 -31.28 38.71 -29.91
N GLU A 19 -31.81 37.63 -29.33
CA GLU A 19 -31.91 37.14 -27.93
C GLU A 19 -31.94 35.58 -27.96
N GLY A 20 -31.86 34.87 -26.82
CA GLY A 20 -31.91 33.39 -26.84
C GLY A 20 -31.60 32.64 -25.53
N GLU A 21 -32.59 32.57 -24.65
CA GLU A 21 -32.74 31.65 -23.50
C GLU A 21 -31.87 31.85 -22.23
N VAL A 22 -32.50 31.55 -21.09
CA VAL A 22 -32.15 32.07 -19.76
C VAL A 22 -31.64 30.96 -18.86
N PHE A 23 -30.47 31.18 -18.23
CA PHE A 23 -30.06 30.43 -17.05
C PHE A 23 -30.87 30.85 -15.81
N PRO A 24 -31.52 29.93 -15.08
CA PRO A 24 -31.76 30.10 -13.66
C PRO A 24 -30.48 29.69 -12.92
N SER A 25 -29.65 30.68 -12.57
CA SER A 25 -28.69 30.49 -11.49
C SER A 25 -29.48 30.34 -10.18
N ALA A 26 -29.40 29.16 -9.56
CA ALA A 26 -30.00 28.91 -8.25
C ALA A 26 -29.06 28.00 -7.44
N ASN A 27 -28.36 28.60 -6.49
CA ASN A 27 -27.60 27.88 -5.47
C ASN A 27 -28.49 26.87 -4.74
N SER A 28 -28.01 25.64 -4.60
CA SER A 28 -28.17 24.93 -3.33
C SER A 28 -26.87 24.21 -2.99
N GLU A 29 -25.91 24.97 -2.45
CA GLU A 29 -24.79 24.40 -1.72
C GLU A 29 -25.33 23.61 -0.51
N LYS A 30 -25.51 22.30 -0.66
CA LYS A 30 -25.59 21.40 0.50
C LYS A 30 -24.20 20.92 0.85
N LEU A 31 -23.48 21.85 1.50
CA LEU A 31 -22.19 21.63 2.12
C LEU A 31 -22.24 20.41 3.05
N ILE A 32 -21.43 19.38 2.75
CA ILE A 32 -21.26 18.21 3.63
C ILE A 32 -20.41 18.67 4.82
N THR A 33 -21.09 19.07 5.91
CA THR A 33 -20.45 19.48 7.15
C THR A 33 -20.18 18.28 8.06
N ALA A 34 -19.36 18.47 9.09
CA ALA A 34 -18.97 17.43 10.07
C ALA A 34 -20.12 16.85 10.94
N GLN A 35 -21.37 17.08 10.55
CA GLN A 35 -22.59 16.62 11.24
C GLN A 35 -23.59 15.90 10.30
N THR A 36 -23.29 15.75 9.00
CA THR A 36 -24.18 15.00 8.09
C THR A 36 -24.30 13.54 8.49
N SER A 37 -25.53 13.03 8.54
CA SER A 37 -25.80 11.68 9.05
C SER A 37 -25.44 10.59 8.02
N MET A 38 -25.09 9.40 8.51
CA MET A 38 -24.82 8.23 7.65
C MET A 38 -26.02 7.86 6.74
N ALA A 39 -27.24 8.22 7.14
CA ALA A 39 -28.45 8.01 6.34
C ALA A 39 -28.56 8.99 5.15
N GLU A 40 -28.02 10.21 5.28
CA GLU A 40 -27.98 11.19 4.20
C GLU A 40 -26.88 10.88 3.19
N ILE A 41 -25.71 10.44 3.65
CA ILE A 41 -24.62 9.97 2.77
C ILE A 41 -25.10 8.77 1.94
N LYS A 42 -25.79 7.79 2.55
CA LYS A 42 -26.33 6.63 1.81
C LYS A 42 -27.29 7.02 0.69
N ARG A 43 -28.16 8.01 0.92
CA ARG A 43 -29.14 8.50 -0.07
C ARG A 43 -28.51 9.23 -1.26
N LEU A 44 -27.30 9.76 -1.12
CA LEU A 44 -26.59 10.40 -2.24
C LEU A 44 -26.02 9.38 -3.25
N PHE A 45 -25.87 8.10 -2.86
CA PHE A 45 -25.38 7.03 -3.73
C PHE A 45 -26.49 6.12 -4.28
N GLU A 46 -27.65 6.03 -3.62
CA GLU A 46 -28.81 5.23 -4.10
C GLU A 46 -29.40 5.75 -5.45
N SER A 47 -29.08 6.96 -5.87
CA SER A 47 -29.51 7.55 -7.16
C SER A 47 -28.69 7.13 -8.38
N VAL A 48 -27.56 6.43 -8.19
CA VAL A 48 -26.66 6.02 -9.29
C VAL A 48 -27.06 4.66 -9.89
N GLU A 49 -27.79 3.82 -9.16
CA GLU A 49 -28.11 2.43 -9.56
C GLU A 49 -29.38 2.29 -10.44
N GLN A 50 -30.09 3.38 -10.77
CA GLN A 50 -31.40 3.32 -11.46
C GLN A 50 -31.39 3.68 -12.97
N MET A 51 -30.22 3.76 -13.61
CA MET A 51 -30.13 3.86 -15.09
C MET A 51 -29.70 2.53 -15.71
N SER A 52 -30.62 1.57 -15.76
CA SER A 52 -30.50 0.39 -16.61
C SER A 52 -31.88 -0.11 -17.05
N VAL A 53 -31.89 -0.83 -18.18
CA VAL A 53 -33.04 -1.44 -18.86
C VAL A 53 -34.00 -0.46 -19.55
N ARG A 54 -33.73 -0.22 -20.84
CA ARG A 54 -34.79 -0.14 -21.86
C ARG A 54 -34.36 -0.98 -23.06
N SER A 55 -35.09 -2.05 -23.30
CA SER A 55 -34.94 -2.94 -24.45
C SER A 55 -35.91 -2.50 -25.54
N ASP A 56 -35.42 -2.20 -26.74
CA ASP A 56 -36.25 -2.06 -27.93
C ASP A 56 -35.67 -2.93 -29.05
N GLU A 57 -36.55 -3.74 -29.63
CA GLU A 57 -36.26 -4.73 -30.67
C GLU A 57 -36.69 -4.15 -32.03
N SER A 58 -35.81 -4.19 -33.03
CA SER A 58 -36.21 -4.02 -34.42
C SER A 58 -35.28 -4.77 -35.37
N THR A 59 -35.91 -5.42 -36.34
CA THR A 59 -35.29 -6.21 -37.40
C THR A 59 -35.13 -5.37 -38.66
N ASP A 60 -33.98 -5.44 -39.33
CA ASP A 60 -33.96 -5.40 -40.79
C ASP A 60 -32.74 -6.16 -41.35
N GLU A 61 -32.90 -6.76 -42.53
CA GLU A 61 -31.86 -7.49 -43.26
C GLU A 61 -31.30 -6.66 -44.42
N SER A 62 -30.10 -7.05 -44.87
CA SER A 62 -29.42 -6.69 -46.13
C SER A 62 -28.46 -5.48 -46.14
N GLU A 63 -27.15 -5.76 -46.17
CA GLU A 63 -26.28 -5.55 -47.35
C GLU A 63 -24.83 -6.02 -47.08
N GLY A 64 -24.02 -6.11 -48.15
CA GLY A 64 -22.72 -6.79 -48.17
C GLY A 64 -21.52 -6.05 -47.53
N PRO A 65 -20.30 -6.61 -47.67
CA PRO A 65 -19.20 -6.33 -46.76
C PRO A 65 -18.51 -4.99 -47.02
N ARG A 66 -18.44 -4.14 -45.99
CA ARG A 66 -17.56 -2.96 -45.99
C ARG A 66 -16.66 -2.96 -44.77
N ALA A 67 -15.41 -3.40 -44.97
CA ALA A 67 -14.38 -3.30 -43.97
C ALA A 67 -14.03 -1.82 -43.70
N TRP A 68 -14.52 -1.29 -42.59
CA TRP A 68 -14.01 -0.06 -42.00
C TRP A 68 -13.64 -0.31 -40.54
N TYR A 69 -12.41 0.09 -40.24
CA TYR A 69 -11.72 -0.07 -38.97
C TYR A 69 -12.56 0.50 -37.81
N LYS A 70 -13.01 -0.36 -36.89
CA LYS A 70 -13.46 0.05 -35.55
C LYS A 70 -12.40 -0.41 -34.53
N PRO A 71 -11.71 0.50 -33.83
CA PRO A 71 -11.10 0.15 -32.56
C PRO A 71 -12.22 -0.36 -31.64
N GLN A 72 -12.00 -1.51 -30.99
CA GLN A 72 -12.92 -1.92 -29.93
C GLN A 72 -12.84 -0.90 -28.79
N GLN A 73 -14.03 -0.56 -28.26
CA GLN A 73 -14.13 0.28 -27.08
C GLN A 73 -13.62 -0.48 -25.85
N ASP A 74 -13.10 0.29 -24.91
CA ASP A 74 -13.08 -0.03 -23.48
C ASP A 74 -12.26 -1.27 -23.06
N GLU A 75 -10.95 -1.11 -23.10
CA GLU A 75 -10.15 -1.51 -21.95
C GLU A 75 -9.69 -0.24 -21.23
N THR A 76 -10.50 0.24 -20.29
CA THR A 76 -10.01 1.08 -19.18
C THR A 76 -9.07 0.25 -18.30
N LEU A 77 -7.88 -0.01 -18.83
CA LEU A 77 -6.75 -0.61 -18.12
C LEU A 77 -6.31 0.35 -17.01
N HIS A 78 -7.01 0.32 -15.87
CA HIS A 78 -6.60 0.99 -14.65
C HIS A 78 -5.15 0.58 -14.39
N ASP A 79 -4.24 1.54 -14.47
CA ASP A 79 -2.81 1.28 -14.29
C ASP A 79 -2.59 0.88 -12.83
N GLU A 80 -2.47 -0.43 -12.57
CA GLU A 80 -2.26 -1.02 -11.24
C GLU A 80 -0.95 -0.53 -10.58
N ARG A 81 -0.13 0.23 -11.32
CA ARG A 81 1.26 0.62 -11.03
C ARG A 81 1.43 2.05 -10.47
N LYS A 82 0.36 2.76 -10.11
CA LYS A 82 0.48 4.07 -9.43
C LYS A 82 -0.36 4.17 -8.16
N CYS A 83 0.31 4.27 -7.02
CA CYS A 83 -0.31 4.61 -5.75
C CYS A 83 -0.79 6.08 -5.73
N ILE A 84 -2.01 6.31 -6.19
CA ILE A 84 -2.69 7.59 -6.10
C ILE A 84 -4.10 7.40 -5.54
N ASP A 85 -4.64 8.49 -4.98
CA ASP A 85 -6.05 8.65 -4.75
C ASP A 85 -6.66 9.26 -6.03
N GLU A 86 -7.77 8.69 -6.51
CA GLU A 86 -8.53 9.19 -7.66
C GLU A 86 -9.56 10.25 -7.24
N PHE A 87 -9.92 10.30 -5.94
CA PHE A 87 -10.91 11.22 -5.40
C PHE A 87 -10.25 12.26 -4.46
N PRO A 88 -10.66 13.55 -4.49
CA PRO A 88 -10.10 14.56 -3.60
C PRO A 88 -10.50 14.36 -2.14
N ASP A 89 -11.72 13.87 -1.87
CA ASP A 89 -12.30 13.78 -0.52
C ASP A 89 -11.90 12.51 0.26
N CYS A 90 -10.90 11.75 -0.23
CA CYS A 90 -10.45 10.50 0.39
C CYS A 90 -10.07 10.65 1.88
N GLN A 91 -9.58 11.82 2.30
CA GLN A 91 -9.30 12.09 3.72
C GLN A 91 -10.58 12.08 4.56
N GLN A 92 -11.66 12.71 4.09
CA GLN A 92 -12.94 12.73 4.80
C GLN A 92 -13.53 11.32 4.94
N TYR A 93 -13.38 10.47 3.93
CA TYR A 93 -13.81 9.07 4.02
C TYR A 93 -12.95 8.25 4.99
N ALA A 94 -11.64 8.50 5.06
CA ALA A 94 -10.75 7.85 6.02
C ALA A 94 -11.04 8.26 7.47
N ASP A 95 -11.31 9.55 7.71
CA ASP A 95 -11.70 10.09 9.02
C ASP A 95 -13.04 9.51 9.50
N ASN A 96 -13.94 9.17 8.57
CA ASN A 96 -15.20 8.46 8.82
C ASN A 96 -15.05 6.92 8.90
N TYR A 97 -13.83 6.40 9.07
CA TYR A 97 -13.51 4.96 9.20
C TYR A 97 -13.88 4.08 7.99
N MET A 98 -14.27 4.67 6.85
CA MET A 98 -14.76 3.92 5.69
C MET A 98 -13.70 2.99 5.08
N CYS A 99 -12.41 3.28 5.28
CA CYS A 99 -11.29 2.40 4.90
C CYS A 99 -11.29 1.04 5.64
N TYR A 100 -11.99 0.92 6.77
CA TYR A 100 -12.00 -0.30 7.60
C TYR A 100 -13.33 -1.07 7.54
N GLU A 101 -14.35 -0.50 6.91
CA GLU A 101 -15.66 -1.13 6.73
C GLU A 101 -15.71 -2.02 5.49
N LYS A 102 -16.05 -3.30 5.68
CA LYS A 102 -16.02 -4.31 4.60
C LYS A 102 -16.92 -3.99 3.42
N VAL A 103 -18.01 -3.24 3.64
CA VAL A 103 -18.95 -2.81 2.60
C VAL A 103 -18.28 -1.81 1.65
N TYR A 104 -17.41 -0.94 2.16
CA TYR A 104 -16.74 0.11 1.39
C TYR A 104 -15.31 -0.27 0.97
N GLU A 105 -14.76 -1.37 1.48
CA GLU A 105 -13.40 -1.85 1.20
C GLU A 105 -13.09 -1.91 -0.31
N ALA A 106 -14.00 -2.43 -1.13
CA ALA A 106 -13.81 -2.52 -2.59
C ALA A 106 -13.79 -1.13 -3.26
N TRP A 107 -14.69 -0.23 -2.86
CA TRP A 107 -14.77 1.14 -3.40
C TRP A 107 -13.53 1.95 -3.01
N MET A 108 -13.12 1.88 -1.75
CA MET A 108 -11.94 2.57 -1.22
C MET A 108 -10.65 2.03 -1.83
N LYS A 109 -10.57 0.72 -2.16
CA LYS A 109 -9.48 0.11 -2.94
C LYS A 109 -9.46 0.51 -4.42
N GLY A 110 -10.55 1.04 -4.97
CA GLY A 110 -10.55 1.67 -6.30
C GLY A 110 -10.11 3.13 -6.21
N ARG A 111 -10.80 3.92 -5.38
CA ARG A 111 -10.75 5.39 -5.43
C ARG A 111 -9.77 6.06 -4.46
N CYS A 112 -9.48 5.44 -3.31
CA CYS A 112 -8.77 6.08 -2.18
C CYS A 112 -7.57 5.24 -1.70
N ARG A 113 -6.82 4.67 -2.65
CA ARG A 113 -5.79 3.65 -2.37
C ARG A 113 -4.65 4.16 -1.49
N LYS A 114 -4.28 5.43 -1.64
CA LYS A 114 -3.14 6.03 -0.95
C LYS A 114 -3.56 6.55 0.42
N THR A 115 -4.70 7.24 0.53
CA THR A 115 -5.23 7.70 1.82
C THR A 115 -5.61 6.52 2.73
N CYS A 116 -6.32 5.52 2.21
CA CYS A 116 -6.63 4.29 2.96
C CYS A 116 -5.45 3.32 3.11
N LYS A 117 -4.25 3.66 2.60
CA LYS A 117 -3.03 2.83 2.67
C LYS A 117 -3.19 1.42 2.08
N PHE A 118 -4.12 1.24 1.14
CA PHE A 118 -4.26 0.01 0.36
C PHE A 118 -3.17 -0.16 -0.70
N CYS A 119 -2.45 0.92 -1.03
CA CYS A 119 -1.18 0.80 -1.71
C CYS A 119 -0.19 -0.04 -0.89
N LYS A 120 0.03 -1.28 -1.31
CA LYS A 120 1.40 -1.79 -1.28
C LYS A 120 2.19 -1.02 -2.33
N GLU A 121 3.06 -0.12 -1.87
CA GLU A 121 4.17 0.34 -2.69
C GLU A 121 4.93 -0.90 -3.18
N ASN A 122 4.82 -1.22 -4.48
CA ASN A 122 5.62 -2.29 -5.06
C ASN A 122 7.07 -1.87 -4.97
N CYS A 123 7.86 -2.49 -4.10
CA CYS A 123 9.25 -2.09 -3.88
C CYS A 123 10.10 -2.12 -5.16
N TRP A 124 9.68 -2.88 -6.19
CA TRP A 124 10.24 -2.91 -7.54
C TRP A 124 10.16 -1.59 -8.30
N GLU A 125 9.14 -0.76 -8.03
CA GLU A 125 8.90 0.54 -8.69
C GLU A 125 9.67 1.68 -8.00
N THR A 126 10.22 1.43 -6.80
CA THR A 126 11.01 2.42 -6.06
C THR A 126 12.41 2.57 -6.65
N GLN A 127 13.00 3.77 -6.53
CA GLN A 127 14.31 4.14 -7.12
C GLN A 127 15.44 3.13 -6.85
N TYR A 128 15.38 2.40 -5.74
CA TYR A 128 16.44 1.49 -5.28
C TYR A 128 16.02 0.02 -5.25
N GLY A 129 14.79 -0.29 -5.69
CA GLY A 129 14.23 -1.65 -5.72
C GLY A 129 13.93 -2.25 -4.35
N CYS A 130 13.68 -3.57 -4.35
CA CYS A 130 13.36 -4.32 -3.15
C CYS A 130 14.59 -4.73 -2.32
N CYS A 131 14.37 -4.82 -1.01
CA CYS A 131 15.21 -5.57 -0.09
C CYS A 131 15.11 -7.10 -0.35
N PRO A 132 15.97 -7.93 0.29
CA PRO A 132 15.96 -9.39 0.11
C PRO A 132 14.64 -10.11 0.43
N ASP A 133 13.69 -9.45 1.10
CA ASP A 133 12.35 -9.96 1.38
C ASP A 133 11.36 -9.80 0.22
N GLN A 134 11.75 -9.10 -0.85
CA GLN A 134 10.94 -8.80 -2.04
C GLN A 134 9.64 -8.04 -1.73
N LYS A 135 9.58 -7.35 -0.58
CA LYS A 135 8.41 -6.61 -0.10
C LYS A 135 8.77 -5.23 0.45
N THR A 136 9.91 -5.13 1.13
CA THR A 136 10.37 -3.86 1.71
C THR A 136 11.14 -3.05 0.68
N ALA A 137 10.79 -1.77 0.51
CA ALA A 137 11.56 -0.84 -0.32
C ALA A 137 12.92 -0.51 0.30
N ALA A 138 13.98 -0.58 -0.52
CA ALA A 138 15.32 -0.13 -0.16
C ALA A 138 15.36 1.42 -0.05
N GLU A 139 16.10 1.94 0.93
CA GLU A 139 16.18 3.39 1.18
C GLU A 139 17.24 4.08 0.33
N GLY A 140 18.13 3.30 -0.29
CA GLY A 140 19.26 3.80 -1.04
C GLY A 140 19.97 2.71 -1.83
N PRO A 141 20.94 3.10 -2.67
CA PRO A 141 21.63 2.19 -3.57
C PRO A 141 22.38 1.09 -2.81
N SER A 142 22.58 -0.07 -3.45
CA SER A 142 23.18 -1.26 -2.84
C SER A 142 22.44 -1.78 -1.60
N GLN A 143 21.09 -1.76 -1.63
CA GLN A 143 20.21 -2.24 -0.54
C GLN A 143 20.41 -1.47 0.79
N ALA A 144 20.72 -0.18 0.74
CA ALA A 144 20.83 0.63 1.95
C ALA A 144 19.50 0.64 2.73
N GLY A 145 19.59 0.64 4.07
CA GLY A 145 18.44 0.54 4.97
C GLY A 145 17.92 -0.89 5.18
N CYS A 146 18.01 -1.78 4.18
CA CYS A 146 17.47 -3.14 4.26
C CYS A 146 18.01 -3.96 5.43
N GLY A 147 19.30 -3.83 5.73
CA GLY A 147 19.94 -4.50 6.88
C GLY A 147 19.29 -4.13 8.21
N VAL A 148 18.93 -2.86 8.41
CA VAL A 148 18.28 -2.40 9.64
C VAL A 148 16.81 -2.80 9.66
N LYS A 149 16.05 -2.52 8.59
CA LYS A 149 14.60 -2.83 8.50
C LYS A 149 14.29 -4.31 8.71
N LEU A 150 15.03 -5.19 8.05
CA LEU A 150 14.83 -6.64 8.15
C LEU A 150 15.64 -7.27 9.30
N CYS A 151 16.47 -6.48 9.99
CA CYS A 151 17.48 -6.93 10.94
C CYS A 151 18.32 -8.11 10.41
N ILE A 152 19.08 -7.87 9.35
CA ILE A 152 19.93 -8.83 8.66
C ILE A 152 21.31 -8.23 8.37
N ASP A 153 22.28 -9.08 8.07
CA ASP A 153 23.54 -8.64 7.49
C ASP A 153 23.50 -8.78 5.96
N LEU A 154 23.93 -7.74 5.25
CA LEU A 154 24.00 -7.71 3.78
C LEU A 154 25.34 -8.25 3.24
N ARG A 155 26.29 -8.54 4.14
CA ARG A 155 27.63 -9.08 3.88
C ARG A 155 27.99 -10.06 4.99
N ASP A 156 29.03 -10.88 4.80
CA ASP A 156 29.59 -11.63 5.92
C ASP A 156 30.29 -10.69 6.90
N CYS A 157 29.62 -10.43 8.01
CA CYS A 157 30.03 -9.52 9.05
C CYS A 157 30.68 -10.22 10.26
N ASN A 158 30.71 -11.56 10.30
CA ASN A 158 31.32 -12.30 11.42
C ASN A 158 32.79 -11.90 11.63
N LYS A 159 33.53 -11.73 10.53
CA LYS A 159 34.93 -11.25 10.50
C LYS A 159 35.14 -9.79 10.93
N TYR A 160 34.07 -9.03 11.17
CA TYR A 160 34.13 -7.63 11.61
C TYR A 160 33.36 -7.40 12.92
N LYS A 161 32.95 -8.47 13.62
CA LYS A 161 32.16 -8.41 14.85
C LYS A 161 32.83 -7.56 15.93
N ASP A 162 34.14 -7.69 16.09
CA ASP A 162 34.90 -6.96 17.12
C ASP A 162 35.09 -5.47 16.78
N GLN A 163 34.78 -5.06 15.54
CA GLN A 163 34.84 -3.67 15.07
C GLN A 163 33.50 -2.93 15.22
N CYS A 164 32.45 -3.61 15.69
CA CYS A 164 31.10 -3.04 15.81
C CYS A 164 31.05 -1.85 16.78
N ASP A 165 31.78 -1.91 17.89
CA ASP A 165 31.78 -0.89 18.95
C ASP A 165 33.20 -0.32 19.19
N ASP A 166 34.13 -0.58 18.27
CA ASP A 166 35.49 -0.06 18.29
C ASP A 166 35.51 1.39 17.80
N ASP A 167 35.87 2.32 18.69
CA ASP A 167 35.92 3.73 18.33
C ASP A 167 37.13 4.12 17.47
N SER A 168 38.16 3.29 17.41
CA SER A 168 39.38 3.52 16.63
C SER A 168 39.21 3.25 15.13
N VAL A 169 38.18 2.50 14.71
CA VAL A 169 37.98 2.23 13.28
C VAL A 169 37.54 3.46 12.50
N SER A 170 38.02 3.58 11.26
CA SER A 170 37.77 4.74 10.41
C SER A 170 36.29 5.03 10.19
N SER A 171 35.96 6.30 9.94
CA SER A 171 34.58 6.74 9.62
C SER A 171 33.95 5.94 8.47
N TYR A 172 34.76 5.57 7.47
CA TYR A 172 34.37 4.67 6.39
C TYR A 172 34.00 3.26 6.90
N ARG A 173 34.81 2.66 7.78
CA ARG A 173 34.47 1.35 8.38
C ARG A 173 33.22 1.44 9.26
N LYS A 174 33.08 2.47 10.10
CA LYS A 174 31.85 2.70 10.89
C LYS A 174 30.61 2.80 9.98
N LYS A 175 30.70 3.49 8.83
CA LYS A 175 29.64 3.57 7.80
C LYS A 175 29.37 2.21 7.14
N PHE A 176 30.40 1.46 6.77
CA PHE A 176 30.24 0.09 6.22
C PHE A 176 29.48 -0.82 7.19
N LEU A 177 29.90 -0.87 8.46
CA LEU A 177 29.28 -1.69 9.49
C LEU A 177 27.82 -1.28 9.76
N ARG A 178 27.51 0.02 9.78
CA ARG A 178 26.13 0.51 9.95
C ARG A 178 25.23 0.07 8.80
N ASN A 179 25.73 0.13 7.56
CA ASN A 179 24.92 -0.17 6.38
C ASN A 179 24.80 -1.68 6.09
N ASN A 180 25.77 -2.51 6.50
CA ASN A 180 25.84 -3.92 6.10
C ASN A 180 25.75 -4.92 7.26
N CYS A 181 26.02 -4.52 8.51
CA CYS A 181 26.23 -5.44 9.64
C CYS A 181 25.24 -5.19 10.79
N ALA A 182 23.99 -4.88 10.46
CA ALA A 182 22.98 -4.51 11.45
C ALA A 182 22.70 -5.65 12.45
N TYR A 183 22.68 -6.90 12.00
CA TYR A 183 22.43 -8.06 12.85
C TYR A 183 23.65 -8.42 13.68
N THR A 184 24.82 -8.61 13.05
CA THR A 184 26.05 -8.97 13.78
C THR A 184 26.44 -7.91 14.82
N CYS A 185 26.29 -6.63 14.50
CA CYS A 185 26.54 -5.53 15.44
C CYS A 185 25.37 -5.24 16.40
N LYS A 186 24.30 -6.07 16.41
CA LYS A 186 23.12 -5.91 17.29
C LYS A 186 22.45 -4.52 17.23
N ARG A 187 22.50 -3.86 16.06
CA ARG A 187 21.94 -2.52 15.82
C ARG A 187 20.47 -2.54 15.41
N CYS A 188 19.81 -3.68 15.57
CA CYS A 188 18.43 -3.94 15.18
C CYS A 188 17.84 -5.06 16.06
N LYS A 189 16.52 -5.19 16.02
CA LYS A 189 15.80 -6.35 16.55
C LYS A 189 14.97 -6.93 15.40
N ALA A 190 15.03 -8.25 15.21
CA ALA A 190 14.21 -8.89 14.18
C ALA A 190 12.71 -8.70 14.51
N PRO A 191 11.87 -8.37 13.52
CA PRO A 191 10.43 -8.27 13.76
C PRO A 191 9.88 -9.63 14.21
N SER A 192 8.92 -9.61 15.15
CA SER A 192 8.18 -10.84 15.48
C SER A 192 7.26 -11.18 14.29
N PRO A 193 7.12 -12.45 13.89
CA PRO A 193 6.09 -12.86 12.93
C PRO A 193 4.68 -12.38 13.33
N THR A 194 4.42 -12.29 14.64
CA THR A 194 3.15 -11.83 15.21
C THR A 194 2.98 -10.31 15.23
N ALA A 195 4.03 -9.50 15.06
CA ALA A 195 3.99 -8.06 15.33
C ALA A 195 2.93 -7.32 14.49
N ASP A 196 2.84 -7.64 13.20
CA ASP A 196 1.86 -7.02 12.29
C ASP A 196 0.41 -7.40 12.64
N CYS A 197 0.19 -8.56 13.27
CA CYS A 197 -1.12 -9.03 13.73
C CYS A 197 -1.47 -8.46 15.09
N GLU A 198 -0.52 -8.43 16.03
CA GLU A 198 -0.65 -7.81 17.35
C GLU A 198 -1.00 -6.33 17.20
N ALA A 199 -0.35 -5.61 16.27
CA ALA A 199 -0.65 -4.22 15.96
C ALA A 199 -2.05 -3.99 15.36
N ARG A 200 -2.65 -5.01 14.71
CA ARG A 200 -4.03 -4.98 14.19
C ARG A 200 -5.09 -5.26 15.25
N ASN A 201 -4.71 -5.73 16.45
CA ASN A 201 -5.61 -6.04 17.56
C ASN A 201 -6.78 -6.97 17.15
N SER A 202 -6.46 -8.10 16.51
CA SER A 202 -7.47 -9.04 16.01
C SER A 202 -8.34 -9.64 17.12
N ARG A 203 -9.66 -9.77 16.85
CA ARG A 203 -10.69 -10.19 17.81
C ARG A 203 -10.39 -11.49 18.55
N TYR A 204 -9.73 -12.45 17.89
CA TYR A 204 -9.42 -13.77 18.46
C TYR A 204 -7.93 -13.97 18.75
N GLY A 205 -7.13 -12.91 18.62
CA GLY A 205 -5.68 -12.97 18.76
C GLY A 205 -4.96 -13.50 17.52
N CYS A 206 -3.66 -13.77 17.69
CA CYS A 206 -2.72 -14.06 16.62
C CYS A 206 -2.12 -15.45 16.79
N CYS A 207 -2.12 -16.23 15.71
CA CYS A 207 -1.37 -17.47 15.60
C CYS A 207 0.14 -17.19 15.68
N TRP A 208 0.94 -18.17 16.12
CA TRP A 208 2.41 -18.06 16.25
C TRP A 208 3.15 -17.62 14.97
N ASN A 209 2.54 -17.81 13.80
CA ASN A 209 3.07 -17.43 12.49
C ASN A 209 2.63 -16.03 12.01
N GLY A 210 1.86 -15.29 12.81
CA GLY A 210 1.33 -13.98 12.46
C GLY A 210 0.01 -13.95 11.69
N GLN A 211 -0.62 -15.12 11.45
CA GLN A 211 -2.00 -15.16 10.97
C GLN A 211 -2.98 -14.77 12.09
N GLU A 212 -4.11 -14.17 11.72
CA GLU A 212 -5.21 -13.93 12.67
C GLU A 212 -5.94 -15.25 12.93
N ALA A 213 -6.29 -15.52 14.19
CA ALA A 213 -7.09 -16.69 14.53
C ALA A 213 -8.53 -16.52 14.00
N LEU A 214 -9.09 -17.58 13.42
CA LEU A 214 -10.47 -17.59 12.88
C LEU A 214 -11.53 -17.73 13.99
N GLY A 215 -11.11 -18.00 15.23
CA GLY A 215 -11.98 -18.14 16.39
C GLY A 215 -11.19 -18.31 17.69
N PRO A 216 -11.88 -18.39 18.85
CA PRO A 216 -11.24 -18.54 20.15
C PRO A 216 -10.42 -19.84 20.25
N HIS A 217 -9.47 -19.87 21.20
CA HIS A 217 -8.53 -20.98 21.41
C HIS A 217 -7.70 -21.33 20.17
N GLU A 218 -7.12 -20.32 19.52
CA GLU A 218 -6.27 -20.48 18.32
C GLU A 218 -6.96 -21.24 17.16
N LYS A 219 -8.29 -21.20 17.09
CA LYS A 219 -9.04 -21.93 16.06
C LYS A 219 -8.68 -21.40 14.68
N GLY A 220 -8.21 -22.29 13.80
CA GLY A 220 -7.72 -21.96 12.46
C GLY A 220 -6.22 -21.69 12.38
N CYS A 221 -5.49 -21.69 13.50
CA CYS A 221 -4.03 -21.63 13.49
C CYS A 221 -3.40 -22.96 13.06
N LEU A 222 -2.21 -22.89 12.45
CA LEU A 222 -1.41 -24.06 12.11
C LEU A 222 -0.82 -24.72 13.37
N PRO A 223 -0.64 -26.07 13.39
CA PRO A 223 -0.04 -26.76 14.52
C PRO A 223 1.41 -26.31 14.79
N CYS A 224 1.78 -26.27 16.07
CA CYS A 224 3.10 -25.90 16.56
C CYS A 224 4.13 -27.04 16.37
N GLU A 225 4.47 -27.36 15.12
CA GLU A 225 5.38 -28.46 14.80
C GLU A 225 6.40 -28.09 13.71
N ASP A 226 7.60 -28.67 13.80
CA ASP A 226 8.63 -28.50 12.78
C ASP A 226 8.25 -29.28 11.51
N THR A 227 8.03 -28.59 10.39
CA THR A 227 7.72 -29.22 9.09
C THR A 227 8.86 -30.12 8.61
N TYR A 228 10.11 -29.75 8.92
CA TYR A 228 11.31 -30.48 8.48
C TYR A 228 12.25 -30.83 9.65
N PRO A 229 11.88 -31.75 10.57
CA PRO A 229 12.61 -31.98 11.83
C PRO A 229 14.08 -32.41 11.68
N ARG A 230 14.50 -32.91 10.50
CA ARG A 230 15.91 -33.17 10.19
C ARG A 230 16.64 -31.88 9.83
N ALA A 231 16.09 -31.07 8.92
CA ALA A 231 16.68 -29.79 8.52
C ALA A 231 16.78 -28.82 9.70
N CYS A 232 15.73 -28.72 10.53
CA CYS A 232 15.69 -27.89 11.73
C CYS A 232 16.74 -28.28 12.80
N ARG A 233 17.22 -29.53 12.79
CA ARG A 233 18.31 -29.98 13.68
C ARG A 233 19.71 -29.76 13.10
N LEU A 234 19.86 -29.85 11.77
CA LEU A 234 21.15 -29.76 11.10
C LEU A 234 21.58 -28.31 10.81
N PHE A 235 20.65 -27.44 10.45
CA PHE A 235 20.95 -26.07 10.01
C PHE A 235 20.67 -25.02 11.09
N LYS A 236 21.54 -24.02 11.19
CA LYS A 236 21.34 -22.82 12.04
C LYS A 236 20.40 -21.83 11.35
N THR A 237 19.11 -22.16 11.32
CA THR A 237 18.06 -21.37 10.67
C THR A 237 17.48 -20.32 11.61
N CYS A 238 17.16 -20.71 12.85
CA CYS A 238 16.69 -19.79 13.90
C CYS A 238 17.69 -18.66 14.15
N ASN A 239 17.21 -17.41 14.23
CA ASN A 239 18.04 -16.22 14.53
C ASN A 239 19.31 -16.14 13.67
N SER A 240 19.14 -16.31 12.35
CA SER A 240 20.22 -16.17 11.38
C SER A 240 20.40 -14.69 10.94
N PRO A 241 21.64 -14.21 10.70
CA PRO A 241 21.88 -12.93 10.03
C PRO A 241 21.38 -12.91 8.58
N PHE A 242 21.15 -14.08 7.97
CA PHE A 242 20.72 -14.20 6.58
C PHE A 242 19.20 -14.36 6.48
N TYR A 243 18.55 -13.49 5.70
CA TYR A 243 17.09 -13.44 5.54
C TYR A 243 16.49 -14.82 5.25
N ASN A 244 16.89 -15.50 4.16
CA ASN A 244 16.32 -16.78 3.74
C ASN A 244 16.44 -17.88 4.81
N ALA A 245 17.58 -17.96 5.50
CA ALA A 245 17.81 -18.96 6.54
C ALA A 245 16.93 -18.70 7.77
N ARG A 246 16.74 -17.42 8.14
CA ARG A 246 15.84 -17.03 9.22
C ARG A 246 14.38 -17.30 8.86
N THR A 247 13.93 -16.86 7.68
CA THR A 247 12.58 -17.10 7.17
C THR A 247 12.25 -18.59 7.17
N PHE A 248 13.15 -19.45 6.69
CA PHE A 248 12.96 -20.91 6.74
C PHE A 248 12.80 -21.42 8.19
N GLY A 249 13.60 -20.92 9.13
CA GLY A 249 13.49 -21.28 10.54
C GLY A 249 12.14 -20.84 11.15
N GLU A 250 11.69 -19.63 10.80
CA GLU A 250 10.45 -19.05 11.29
C GLU A 250 9.19 -19.72 10.70
N THR A 251 9.25 -20.20 9.44
CA THR A 251 8.11 -20.85 8.78
C THR A 251 8.05 -22.36 8.97
N HIS A 252 9.19 -23.05 9.03
CA HIS A 252 9.25 -24.52 9.01
C HIS A 252 9.87 -25.17 10.25
N CYS A 253 10.44 -24.37 11.17
CA CYS A 253 11.04 -24.85 12.40
C CYS A 253 10.48 -24.14 13.66
N PRO A 254 9.16 -23.87 13.77
CA PRO A 254 8.62 -23.01 14.83
C PRO A 254 8.83 -23.58 16.23
N LYS A 255 8.79 -24.91 16.38
CA LYS A 255 9.01 -25.59 17.66
C LYS A 255 10.48 -25.55 18.04
N LYS A 256 11.38 -25.86 17.10
CA LYS A 256 12.83 -25.78 17.31
C LYS A 256 13.33 -24.35 17.56
N CYS A 257 12.73 -23.35 16.92
CA CYS A 257 13.07 -21.94 17.09
C CYS A 257 12.35 -21.26 18.26
N GLY A 258 11.54 -21.98 19.04
CA GLY A 258 10.81 -21.43 20.19
C GLY A 258 9.81 -20.33 19.82
N LYS A 259 9.23 -20.40 18.61
CA LYS A 259 8.25 -19.43 18.08
C LYS A 259 6.82 -19.74 18.52
N CYS A 260 6.56 -20.98 18.91
CA CYS A 260 5.26 -21.44 19.40
C CYS A 260 5.47 -22.21 20.71
N GLY A 261 4.59 -21.96 21.69
CA GLY A 261 4.77 -22.37 23.09
C GLY A 261 4.58 -21.20 24.06
N LYS A 262 3.33 -20.89 24.35
CA LYS A 262 2.86 -20.37 25.64
C LYS A 262 1.80 -21.32 26.16
#